data_AF-A0AAV6WWN8-F1
#
_entry.id   AF-A0AAV6WWN8-F1
#
_cell.length_a   1.000
_cell.length_b   1.000
_cell.length_c   1.000
_cell.angle_alpha   90.00
_cell.angle_beta   90.00
_cell.angle_gamma   90.00
#
_symmetry.space_group_name_H-M   'P 1'
#
loop_
_entity.id
_entity.type
_entity.pdbx_description
1 polymer ?
#
loop_
_entity_poly.entity_id
_entity_poly.type
_entity_poly.pdbx_seq_one_letter_code
_entity_poly.pdbx_strand_id
1 'polypeptide(L)'
;MLSGSQAAYRALDQPVSALGPSPLLSLKKILECGVKRGSGSKSASLFLSGRLRRWASGFEYGALEVKNHLESLLFSDIVSEVMICISKQKNSHTSTSPWVCHFHIKEEVAKKRRLNLRSVINALYMNCNATGVKSKINLPKLRIVSKVCDEADIDKKSDPIICISVALAESLEGFPDLDILRDMVIPVLLKTVIKGFPEFKKVDILWKDGISNSKGSEHASSGELFLRVVMSEKCDRTKFWSILKDNCLRIRNIIDWERSHPDDIHDYSEAYGIDVAWQCFVNRLRSATSDTGKTVLPEHLIVTANCLSATGEFVPLNAKGLANQRKEANVFSPFSQACFLNPSDCLVKAAKSGQADRLQGSLEALAWGQTPTIGTGCQYDIIYNGKGHEPSKPTNVYSLLSGHVKPPVTVQEVSGKSIGSYHLKNGCKSLLTKMVSQQFSEVGLKKLSQRLKRILKEYPLDYQLNGEDKSLAVRAFQFHPRWDEKIGTGVKDIKVGRHPEHKETCFFLVRTDGTEEDFSYNKCINHALEIIAPQERKVYRSRKKNVM
;
A
#
# COMPACT_ATOMS: atom_id res chain seq x y z
N MET A 1 12.86 8.55 -13.36
CA MET A 1 12.79 7.22 -14.02
C MET A 1 14.14 6.77 -14.60
N LEU A 2 14.88 7.61 -15.34
CA LEU A 2 16.21 7.26 -15.87
C LEU A 2 17.22 6.80 -14.80
N SER A 3 17.21 7.44 -13.63
CA SER A 3 18.02 7.02 -12.46
C SER A 3 17.68 5.61 -11.96
N GLY A 4 16.40 5.24 -11.97
CA GLY A 4 15.92 3.91 -11.59
C GLY A 4 16.28 2.84 -12.62
N SER A 5 16.15 3.13 -13.91
CA SER A 5 16.57 2.19 -14.97
C SER A 5 18.08 1.98 -14.99
N GLN A 6 18.88 3.02 -14.73
CA GLN A 6 20.33 2.90 -14.67
C GLN A 6 20.82 2.06 -13.47
N ALA A 7 20.03 2.00 -12.39
CA ALA A 7 20.25 1.07 -11.27
C ALA A 7 19.89 -0.36 -11.67
N ALA A 8 18.78 -0.56 -12.37
CA ALA A 8 18.36 -1.87 -12.88
C ALA A 8 19.38 -2.51 -13.84
N TYR A 9 19.96 -1.74 -14.77
CA TYR A 9 20.99 -2.25 -15.69
C TYR A 9 22.23 -2.75 -14.95
N ARG A 10 22.68 -2.07 -13.88
CA ARG A 10 23.81 -2.54 -13.09
C ARG A 10 23.52 -3.75 -12.22
N ALA A 11 22.25 -4.02 -11.91
CA ALA A 11 21.86 -5.23 -11.19
C ALA A 11 22.09 -6.50 -12.03
N LEU A 12 22.18 -6.38 -13.37
CA LEU A 12 22.56 -7.50 -14.25
C LEU A 12 24.05 -7.85 -14.14
N ASP A 13 24.89 -6.88 -13.76
CA ASP A 13 26.34 -7.08 -13.63
C ASP A 13 26.72 -7.74 -12.29
N GLN A 14 25.76 -7.88 -11.35
CA GLN A 14 25.99 -8.50 -10.05
C GLN A 14 25.81 -10.02 -10.12
N PRO A 15 26.71 -10.82 -9.49
CA PRO A 15 26.56 -12.26 -9.44
C PRO A 15 25.29 -12.64 -8.69
N VAL A 16 24.43 -13.43 -9.35
CA VAL A 16 23.21 -13.95 -8.72
C VAL A 16 23.61 -14.96 -7.65
N SER A 17 23.45 -14.60 -6.38
CA SER A 17 23.65 -15.54 -5.28
C SER A 17 22.61 -16.67 -5.37
N ALA A 18 23.04 -17.92 -5.24
CA ALA A 18 22.18 -19.11 -5.41
C ALA A 18 21.04 -19.21 -4.36
N LEU A 19 21.12 -18.45 -3.27
CA LEU A 19 20.23 -18.55 -2.11
C LEU A 19 19.22 -17.39 -2.00
N GLY A 20 19.42 -16.28 -2.72
CA GLY A 20 18.60 -15.08 -2.63
C GLY A 20 17.88 -14.73 -3.93
N PRO A 21 16.69 -14.11 -3.89
CA PRO A 21 16.06 -13.57 -5.09
C PRO A 21 16.96 -12.48 -5.68
N SER A 22 17.19 -12.51 -7.00
CA SER A 22 18.07 -11.53 -7.62
C SER A 22 17.55 -10.09 -7.39
N PRO A 23 18.43 -9.10 -7.16
CA PRO A 23 18.01 -7.71 -6.93
C PRO A 23 17.12 -7.18 -8.05
N LEU A 24 17.37 -7.60 -9.30
CA LEU A 24 16.55 -7.26 -10.45
C LEU A 24 15.15 -7.89 -10.40
N LEU A 25 15.03 -9.16 -9.99
CA LEU A 25 13.72 -9.80 -9.83
C LEU A 25 12.92 -9.18 -8.69
N SER A 26 13.60 -8.78 -7.61
CA SER A 26 13.00 -8.04 -6.50
C SER A 26 12.48 -6.67 -6.98
N LEU A 27 13.29 -5.93 -7.74
CA LEU A 27 12.88 -4.65 -8.32
C LEU A 27 11.71 -4.81 -9.30
N LYS A 28 11.76 -5.82 -10.18
CA LYS A 28 10.67 -6.15 -11.09
C LYS A 28 9.38 -6.45 -10.33
N LYS A 29 9.45 -7.28 -9.28
CA LYS A 29 8.29 -7.61 -8.45
C LYS A 29 7.69 -6.37 -7.79
N ILE A 30 8.53 -5.44 -7.34
CA ILE A 30 8.08 -4.17 -6.75
C ILE A 30 7.45 -3.27 -7.81
N LEU A 31 8.00 -3.16 -9.02
CA LEU A 31 7.42 -2.30 -10.06
C LEU A 31 6.16 -2.89 -10.71
N GLU A 32 6.02 -4.21 -10.70
CA GLU A 32 4.80 -4.93 -11.10
C GLU A 32 3.76 -5.07 -9.97
N CYS A 33 3.99 -4.41 -8.83
CA CYS A 33 2.98 -4.19 -7.80
C CYS A 33 1.74 -3.58 -8.44
N GLY A 34 0.62 -4.31 -8.50
CA GLY A 34 -0.46 -3.88 -9.40
C GLY A 34 -1.26 -5.01 -9.98
N VAL A 35 -0.53 -6.05 -10.37
CA VAL A 35 -1.11 -7.14 -11.12
C VAL A 35 -1.86 -8.03 -10.13
N LYS A 36 -3.19 -8.06 -10.22
CA LYS A 36 -4.01 -9.11 -9.61
C LYS A 36 -3.58 -10.46 -10.18
N ARG A 37 -2.53 -11.06 -9.60
CA ARG A 37 -2.05 -12.38 -9.98
C ARG A 37 -3.05 -13.39 -9.45
N GLY A 38 -3.88 -13.93 -10.35
CA GLY A 38 -4.85 -14.98 -10.03
C GLY A 38 -4.21 -16.30 -9.56
N SER A 39 -2.91 -16.50 -9.84
CA SER A 39 -2.23 -17.80 -9.71
C SER A 39 -1.05 -17.87 -8.72
N GLY A 40 -0.78 -16.83 -7.94
CA GLY A 40 0.28 -16.85 -6.90
C GLY A 40 -0.27 -17.13 -5.50
N SER A 41 0.40 -17.94 -4.67
CA SER A 41 0.04 -18.05 -3.25
C SER A 41 0.20 -16.69 -2.55
N LYS A 42 -0.83 -16.27 -1.81
CA LYS A 42 -0.72 -15.07 -0.96
C LYS A 42 0.18 -15.36 0.21
N SER A 43 0.96 -14.38 0.65
CA SER A 43 1.81 -14.51 1.83
C SER A 43 1.78 -13.27 2.71
N ALA A 44 2.03 -13.46 3.99
CA ALA A 44 2.11 -12.40 4.99
C ALA A 44 3.32 -12.60 5.89
N SER A 45 3.91 -11.48 6.32
CA SER A 45 5.02 -11.44 7.26
C SER A 45 4.49 -11.05 8.64
N LEU A 46 4.71 -11.93 9.62
CA LEU A 46 4.33 -11.73 11.02
C LEU A 46 5.58 -11.48 11.87
N PHE A 47 5.56 -10.38 12.61
CA PHE A 47 6.60 -10.03 13.55
C PHE A 47 6.20 -10.41 14.97
N LEU A 48 7.18 -10.74 15.78
CA LEU A 48 6.98 -11.15 17.17
C LEU A 48 6.94 -9.94 18.10
N SER A 49 6.14 -10.01 19.15
CA SER A 49 5.99 -8.94 20.14
C SER A 49 7.26 -8.76 20.97
N GLY A 50 7.65 -7.51 21.22
CA GLY A 50 8.78 -7.15 22.09
C GLY A 50 8.63 -7.63 23.54
N ARG A 51 7.43 -8.05 23.97
CA ARG A 51 7.20 -8.65 25.30
C ARG A 51 7.97 -9.95 25.52
N LEU A 52 8.26 -10.68 24.44
CA LEU A 52 8.99 -11.95 24.47
C LEU A 52 10.47 -11.78 24.87
N ARG A 53 11.02 -10.56 24.74
CA ARG A 53 12.41 -10.25 25.14
C ARG A 53 12.67 -10.47 26.63
N ARG A 54 11.62 -10.51 27.46
CA ARG A 54 11.71 -10.75 28.90
C ARG A 54 12.10 -12.19 29.24
N TRP A 55 11.91 -13.12 28.31
CA TRP A 55 12.16 -14.54 28.52
C TRP A 55 13.40 -14.99 27.73
N ALA A 56 14.21 -15.86 28.33
CA ALA A 56 15.34 -16.48 27.65
C ALA A 56 14.85 -17.30 26.45
N SER A 57 15.40 -17.03 25.26
CA SER A 57 14.94 -17.61 23.99
C SER A 57 13.44 -17.41 23.68
N GLY A 58 12.83 -16.34 24.22
CA GLY A 58 11.40 -16.10 24.09
C GLY A 58 10.94 -15.91 22.63
N PHE A 59 11.81 -15.40 21.76
CA PHE A 59 11.50 -15.21 20.34
C PHE A 59 11.46 -16.54 19.58
N GLU A 60 12.37 -17.45 19.87
CA GLU A 60 12.48 -18.77 19.25
C GLU A 60 11.28 -19.64 19.64
N TYR A 61 10.94 -19.68 20.93
CA TYR A 61 9.75 -20.39 21.40
C TYR A 61 8.46 -19.74 20.88
N GLY A 62 8.38 -18.41 20.86
CA GLY A 62 7.24 -17.69 20.29
C GLY A 62 7.06 -17.98 18.80
N ALA A 63 8.14 -17.99 18.02
CA ALA A 63 8.10 -18.35 16.61
C ALA A 63 7.61 -19.80 16.42
N LEU A 64 8.14 -20.73 17.20
CA LEU A 64 7.73 -22.13 17.13
C LEU A 64 6.26 -22.32 17.51
N GLU A 65 5.76 -21.56 18.48
CA GLU A 65 4.35 -21.58 18.89
C GLU A 65 3.43 -21.06 17.78
N VAL A 66 3.75 -19.91 17.18
CA VAL A 66 3.00 -19.35 16.04
C VAL A 66 2.99 -20.33 14.87
N LYS A 67 4.15 -20.92 14.54
CA LYS A 67 4.27 -21.93 13.48
C LYS A 67 3.38 -23.14 13.75
N ASN A 68 3.46 -23.71 14.95
CA ASN A 68 2.68 -24.89 15.34
C ASN A 68 1.17 -24.63 15.41
N HIS A 69 0.75 -23.40 15.66
CA HIS A 69 -0.66 -23.01 15.71
C HIS A 69 -1.26 -22.79 14.32
N LEU A 70 -0.50 -22.21 13.39
CA LEU A 70 -1.01 -21.83 12.06
C LEU A 70 -0.80 -22.88 10.98
N GLU A 71 0.40 -23.47 10.91
CA GLU A 71 0.79 -24.36 9.80
C GLU A 71 -0.12 -25.59 9.73
N SER A 72 -0.77 -25.80 8.57
CA SER A 72 -1.60 -26.98 8.34
C SER A 72 -0.71 -28.22 8.29
N LEU A 73 -1.02 -29.22 9.11
CA LEU A 73 -0.38 -30.52 9.09
C LEU A 73 -1.38 -31.56 8.58
N LEU A 74 -1.07 -32.17 7.43
CA LEU A 74 -1.92 -33.20 6.83
C LEU A 74 -1.65 -34.55 7.49
N PHE A 75 -2.63 -35.45 7.45
CA PHE A 75 -2.45 -36.81 7.95
C PHE A 75 -1.38 -37.57 7.17
N SER A 76 -1.30 -37.33 5.86
CA SER A 76 -0.22 -37.84 5.00
C SER A 76 1.18 -37.48 5.48
N ASP A 77 1.36 -36.35 6.18
CA ASP A 77 2.68 -35.88 6.60
C ASP A 77 3.19 -36.59 7.87
N ILE A 78 2.30 -37.32 8.54
CA ILE A 78 2.57 -37.99 9.83
C ILE A 78 2.57 -39.52 9.67
N VAL A 79 1.72 -40.05 8.80
CA VAL A 79 1.56 -41.49 8.59
C VAL A 79 2.80 -42.04 7.87
N SER A 80 3.42 -43.06 8.45
CA SER A 80 4.54 -43.77 7.84
C SER A 80 4.07 -44.87 6.89
N GLU A 81 3.05 -45.64 7.31
CA GLU A 81 2.55 -46.79 6.55
C GLU A 81 1.02 -46.88 6.66
N VAL A 82 0.40 -47.35 5.57
CA VAL A 82 -1.04 -47.64 5.48
C VAL A 82 -1.21 -49.08 5.05
N MET A 83 -1.93 -49.86 5.85
CA MET A 83 -2.20 -51.27 5.56
C MET A 83 -3.70 -51.55 5.65
N ILE A 84 -4.19 -52.46 4.82
CA ILE A 84 -5.55 -53.00 4.95
C ILE A 84 -5.42 -54.45 5.40
N CYS A 85 -5.90 -54.74 6.60
CA CYS A 85 -5.82 -56.05 7.21
C CYS A 85 -7.22 -56.63 7.44
N ILE A 86 -7.33 -57.95 7.46
CA ILE A 86 -8.56 -58.64 7.85
C ILE A 86 -8.55 -58.78 9.36
N SER A 87 -9.51 -58.16 10.04
CA SER A 87 -9.65 -58.32 11.50
C SER A 87 -10.16 -59.72 11.83
N LYS A 88 -9.41 -60.45 12.67
CA LYS A 88 -9.82 -61.78 13.17
C LYS A 88 -10.84 -61.72 14.31
N GLN A 89 -11.26 -60.52 14.74
CA GLN A 89 -12.09 -60.34 15.94
C GLN A 89 -13.60 -60.40 15.59
N LYS A 90 -14.19 -61.60 15.72
CA LYS A 90 -15.66 -61.78 15.75
C LYS A 90 -16.22 -61.20 17.07
N ASN A 91 -16.65 -59.95 17.06
CA ASN A 91 -17.58 -59.46 18.09
C ASN A 91 -19.01 -59.64 17.56
N SER A 92 -19.80 -60.46 18.25
CA SER A 92 -21.04 -61.08 17.80
C SER A 92 -22.27 -60.17 17.64
N HIS A 93 -22.16 -58.84 17.64
CA HIS A 93 -23.35 -57.96 17.64
C HIS A 93 -23.30 -56.69 16.78
N THR A 94 -22.34 -56.51 15.87
CA THR A 94 -22.34 -55.35 14.94
C THR A 94 -21.94 -55.77 13.53
N SER A 95 -22.75 -55.43 12.52
CA SER A 95 -22.53 -55.64 11.08
C SER A 95 -21.35 -54.83 10.54
N THR A 96 -20.15 -55.09 11.06
CA THR A 96 -18.92 -54.35 10.73
C THR A 96 -18.19 -55.11 9.63
N SER A 97 -17.66 -54.38 8.65
CA SER A 97 -16.82 -54.99 7.60
C SER A 97 -15.64 -55.74 8.21
N PRO A 98 -15.24 -56.91 7.68
CA PRO A 98 -14.06 -57.64 8.14
C PRO A 98 -12.74 -56.92 7.80
N TRP A 99 -12.78 -55.95 6.88
CA TRP A 99 -11.61 -55.18 6.45
C TRP A 99 -11.38 -53.97 7.36
N VAL A 100 -10.15 -53.84 7.86
CA VAL A 100 -9.72 -52.73 8.72
C VAL A 100 -8.49 -52.06 8.12
N CYS A 101 -8.56 -50.75 7.94
CA CYS A 101 -7.43 -49.94 7.50
C CYS A 101 -6.62 -49.46 8.71
N HIS A 102 -5.35 -49.80 8.77
CA HIS A 102 -4.39 -49.41 9.79
C HIS A 102 -3.49 -48.30 9.26
N PHE A 103 -3.42 -47.19 10.00
CA PHE A 103 -2.47 -46.10 9.78
C PHE A 103 -1.43 -46.12 10.89
N HIS A 104 -0.17 -46.31 10.51
CA HIS A 104 0.95 -46.35 11.44
C HIS A 104 1.63 -44.98 11.54
N ILE A 105 1.90 -44.55 12.76
CA ILE A 105 2.56 -43.29 13.08
C ILE A 105 3.71 -43.59 14.04
N LYS A 106 4.92 -43.18 13.68
CA LYS A 106 6.07 -43.27 14.59
C LYS A 106 5.88 -42.35 15.79
N GLU A 107 6.07 -42.86 17.01
CA GLU A 107 5.86 -42.07 18.23
C GLU A 107 6.79 -40.84 18.31
N GLU A 108 8.01 -40.93 17.77
CA GLU A 108 8.94 -39.80 17.68
C GLU A 108 8.34 -38.60 16.94
N VAL A 109 7.68 -38.85 15.80
CA VAL A 109 7.06 -37.80 14.97
C VAL A 109 5.89 -37.17 15.71
N ALA A 110 5.10 -38.00 16.41
CA ALA A 110 3.98 -37.53 17.23
C ALA A 110 4.45 -36.64 18.41
N LYS A 111 5.52 -37.04 19.10
CA LYS A 111 6.14 -36.25 20.19
C LYS A 111 6.72 -34.95 19.67
N LYS A 112 7.52 -34.98 18.60
CA LYS A 112 8.15 -33.80 17.99
C LYS A 112 7.12 -32.76 17.55
N ARG A 113 5.99 -33.21 17.01
CA ARG A 113 4.89 -32.33 16.53
C ARG A 113 3.87 -31.98 17.62
N ARG A 114 4.04 -32.47 18.86
CA ARG A 114 3.11 -32.30 19.99
C ARG A 114 1.67 -32.61 19.58
N LEU A 115 1.44 -33.83 19.08
CA LEU A 115 0.13 -34.29 18.67
C LEU A 115 -0.61 -34.93 19.85
N ASN A 116 -1.88 -34.56 20.02
CA ASN A 116 -2.78 -35.26 20.93
C ASN A 116 -3.65 -36.21 20.10
N LEU A 117 -3.55 -37.51 20.37
CA LEU A 117 -4.23 -38.56 19.63
C LEU A 117 -5.76 -38.36 19.59
N ARG A 118 -6.35 -37.85 20.68
CA ARG A 118 -7.78 -37.53 20.73
C ARG A 118 -8.16 -36.43 19.74
N SER A 119 -7.30 -35.42 19.60
CA SER A 119 -7.51 -34.34 18.61
C SER A 119 -7.39 -34.85 17.18
N VAL A 120 -6.45 -35.78 16.92
CA VAL A 120 -6.30 -36.44 15.61
C VAL A 120 -7.57 -37.20 15.23
N ILE A 121 -8.05 -38.07 16.13
CA ILE A 121 -9.26 -38.87 15.91
C ILE A 121 -10.47 -37.97 15.67
N ASN A 122 -10.64 -36.92 16.49
CA ASN A 122 -11.72 -35.96 16.31
C ASN A 122 -11.64 -35.23 14.97
N ALA A 123 -10.45 -34.84 14.52
CA ALA A 123 -10.26 -34.20 13.21
C ALA A 123 -10.64 -35.13 12.05
N LEU A 124 -10.29 -36.41 12.15
CA LEU A 124 -10.69 -37.43 11.18
C LEU A 124 -12.22 -37.60 11.16
N TYR A 125 -12.88 -37.74 12.32
CA TYR A 125 -14.34 -37.82 12.38
C TYR A 125 -15.03 -36.57 11.80
N MET A 126 -14.54 -35.38 12.13
CA MET A 126 -15.09 -34.13 11.62
C MET A 126 -14.97 -34.04 10.10
N ASN A 127 -13.85 -34.48 9.52
CA ASN A 127 -13.67 -34.48 8.06
C ASN A 127 -14.59 -35.52 7.39
N CYS A 128 -14.75 -36.71 7.96
CA CYS A 128 -15.69 -37.72 7.46
C CYS A 128 -17.13 -37.19 7.41
N ASN A 129 -17.56 -36.49 8.46
CA ASN A 129 -18.90 -35.90 8.53
C ASN A 129 -19.04 -34.68 7.60
N ALA A 130 -18.00 -33.85 7.46
CA ALA A 130 -18.04 -32.65 6.62
C ALA A 130 -17.99 -32.95 5.11
N THR A 131 -17.38 -34.07 4.71
CA THR A 131 -17.23 -34.43 3.29
C THR A 131 -18.58 -34.77 2.63
N GLY A 132 -19.56 -35.27 3.41
CA GLY A 132 -20.94 -35.48 2.94
C GLY A 132 -21.71 -34.20 2.63
N VAL A 133 -21.26 -33.04 3.15
CA VAL A 133 -21.92 -31.74 2.92
C VAL A 133 -21.31 -30.99 1.71
N LYS A 134 -20.01 -31.21 1.43
CA LYS A 134 -19.28 -30.48 0.37
C LYS A 134 -19.12 -31.26 -0.94
N SER A 135 -19.18 -32.59 -0.88
CA SER A 135 -19.06 -33.48 -2.04
C SER A 135 -20.40 -34.22 -2.18
N LYS A 136 -20.91 -34.46 -3.38
CA LYS A 136 -22.13 -35.25 -3.63
C LYS A 136 -22.00 -36.74 -3.23
N ILE A 137 -20.98 -37.09 -2.44
CA ILE A 137 -20.63 -38.45 -2.03
C ILE A 137 -20.55 -38.45 -0.51
N ASN A 138 -21.54 -39.06 0.15
CA ASN A 138 -21.51 -39.28 1.59
C ASN A 138 -20.50 -40.38 1.89
N LEU A 139 -19.50 -40.09 2.74
CA LEU A 139 -18.68 -41.15 3.31
C LEU A 139 -19.57 -42.02 4.20
N PRO A 140 -19.43 -43.34 4.11
CA PRO A 140 -20.16 -44.24 5.01
C PRO A 140 -19.68 -44.03 6.45
N LYS A 141 -20.48 -44.46 7.44
CA LYS A 141 -20.10 -44.33 8.84
C LYS A 141 -18.83 -45.15 9.11
N LEU A 142 -17.79 -44.47 9.60
CA LEU A 142 -16.50 -45.09 9.92
C LEU A 142 -16.36 -45.21 11.44
N ARG A 143 -15.81 -46.35 11.88
CA ARG A 143 -15.37 -46.58 13.26
C ARG A 143 -13.85 -46.39 13.30
N ILE A 144 -13.42 -45.27 13.88
CA ILE A 144 -12.00 -44.94 14.08
C ILE A 144 -11.64 -45.27 15.52
N VAL A 145 -10.71 -46.20 15.71
CA VAL A 145 -10.17 -46.59 17.02
C VAL A 145 -8.66 -46.42 16.96
N SER A 146 -8.06 -45.86 18.00
CA SER A 146 -6.61 -45.93 18.16
C SER A 146 -6.24 -47.02 19.15
N LYS A 147 -5.25 -47.82 18.78
CA LYS A 147 -4.54 -48.74 19.67
C LYS A 147 -3.06 -48.40 19.57
N VAL A 148 -2.36 -48.44 20.70
CA VAL A 148 -0.90 -48.54 20.65
C VAL A 148 -0.60 -49.96 20.18
N CYS A 149 0.12 -50.11 19.07
CA CYS A 149 0.48 -51.42 18.56
C CYS A 149 1.66 -51.94 19.36
N ASP A 150 1.38 -52.63 20.45
CA ASP A 150 2.31 -53.59 21.04
C ASP A 150 1.99 -54.96 20.44
N GLU A 151 2.35 -55.19 19.17
CA GLU A 151 2.37 -56.56 18.64
C GLU A 151 3.82 -57.00 18.42
N ALA A 152 4.11 -58.16 19.01
CA ALA A 152 5.38 -58.83 19.05
C ALA A 152 5.96 -59.10 17.65
N ASP A 153 7.30 -59.18 17.61
CA ASP A 153 8.14 -59.70 16.52
C ASP A 153 8.63 -58.75 15.41
N ILE A 154 9.04 -57.51 15.74
CA ILE A 154 10.14 -56.85 15.03
C ILE A 154 11.04 -56.13 16.06
N ASP A 155 12.32 -56.52 16.08
CA ASP A 155 13.47 -55.99 16.84
C ASP A 155 13.21 -54.98 17.96
N LYS A 156 13.70 -55.30 19.17
CA LYS A 156 13.75 -54.45 20.39
C LYS A 156 14.52 -53.11 20.26
N LYS A 157 14.75 -52.63 19.03
CA LYS A 157 15.38 -51.35 18.67
C LYS A 157 14.45 -50.41 17.88
N SER A 158 13.23 -50.83 17.52
CA SER A 158 12.31 -49.94 16.81
C SER A 158 11.45 -49.12 17.77
N ASP A 159 11.28 -47.83 17.47
CA ASP A 159 10.43 -46.94 18.23
C ASP A 159 8.97 -47.43 18.26
N PRO A 160 8.24 -47.24 19.39
CA PRO A 160 6.83 -47.58 19.50
C PRO A 160 5.99 -46.93 18.38
N ILE A 161 5.06 -47.70 17.82
CA ILE A 161 4.20 -47.30 16.71
C ILE A 161 2.78 -47.10 17.21
N ILE A 162 2.24 -45.90 16.97
CA ILE A 162 0.85 -45.58 17.24
C ILE A 162 0.03 -46.02 16.03
N CYS A 163 -0.98 -46.88 16.25
CA CYS A 163 -1.85 -47.36 15.19
C CYS A 163 -3.25 -46.75 15.31
N ILE A 164 -3.72 -46.21 14.19
CA ILE A 164 -5.11 -45.76 14.03
C ILE A 164 -5.79 -46.75 13.10
N SER A 165 -6.74 -47.50 13.64
CA SER A 165 -7.55 -48.48 12.92
C SER A 165 -8.87 -47.85 12.50
N VAL A 166 -9.21 -47.96 11.22
CA VAL A 166 -10.45 -47.45 10.63
C VAL A 166 -11.20 -48.62 9.99
N ALA A 167 -12.43 -48.86 10.45
CA ALA A 167 -13.31 -49.89 9.93
C ALA A 167 -14.63 -49.28 9.46
N LEU A 168 -15.25 -49.92 8.47
CA LEU A 168 -16.55 -49.53 7.95
C LEU A 168 -17.66 -50.05 8.88
N ALA A 169 -18.53 -49.15 9.36
CA ALA A 169 -19.64 -49.52 10.24
C ALA A 169 -20.89 -50.00 9.49
N GLU A 170 -21.05 -49.60 8.23
CA GLU A 170 -22.17 -49.98 7.35
C GLU A 170 -21.62 -50.20 5.92
N SER A 171 -21.83 -51.39 5.34
CA SER A 171 -21.45 -51.71 3.96
C SER A 171 -22.38 -50.99 2.95
N LEU A 172 -21.82 -50.39 1.90
CA LEU A 172 -22.61 -49.79 0.82
C LEU A 172 -23.02 -50.87 -0.19
N GLU A 173 -24.32 -51.02 -0.46
CA GLU A 173 -24.82 -51.99 -1.43
C GLU A 173 -24.26 -51.70 -2.84
N GLY A 174 -23.60 -52.69 -3.45
CA GLY A 174 -23.11 -52.63 -4.83
C GLY A 174 -21.58 -52.49 -5.02
N PHE A 175 -20.79 -52.30 -3.96
CA PHE A 175 -19.32 -52.22 -4.06
C PHE A 175 -18.61 -53.05 -2.97
N PRO A 176 -17.46 -53.69 -3.27
CA PRO A 176 -16.65 -54.35 -2.24
C PRO A 176 -16.13 -53.36 -1.21
N ASP A 177 -16.25 -53.69 0.08
CA ASP A 177 -15.75 -52.86 1.19
C ASP A 177 -14.25 -52.51 1.04
N LEU A 178 -13.46 -53.41 0.46
CA LEU A 178 -12.03 -53.21 0.19
C LEU A 178 -11.79 -52.04 -0.77
N ASP A 179 -12.56 -51.96 -1.85
CA ASP A 179 -12.43 -50.92 -2.87
C ASP A 179 -12.89 -49.57 -2.31
N ILE A 180 -13.94 -49.56 -1.50
CA ILE A 180 -14.40 -48.37 -0.77
C ILE A 180 -13.29 -47.87 0.16
N LEU A 181 -12.67 -48.77 0.93
CA LEU A 181 -11.58 -48.38 1.85
C LEU A 181 -10.37 -47.83 1.08
N ARG A 182 -9.96 -48.50 -0.01
CA ARG A 182 -8.80 -48.15 -0.81
C ARG A 182 -8.98 -46.85 -1.60
N ASP A 183 -10.07 -46.73 -2.34
CA ASP A 183 -10.22 -45.67 -3.35
C ASP A 183 -10.97 -44.45 -2.84
N MET A 184 -11.76 -44.61 -1.77
CA MET A 184 -12.56 -43.53 -1.19
C MET A 184 -12.08 -43.10 0.20
N VAL A 185 -11.93 -44.03 1.14
CA VAL A 185 -11.64 -43.69 2.54
C VAL A 185 -10.19 -43.26 2.76
N ILE A 186 -9.21 -44.05 2.31
CA ILE A 186 -7.78 -43.73 2.49
C ILE A 186 -7.42 -42.35 1.91
N PRO A 187 -7.78 -42.00 0.65
CA PRO A 187 -7.41 -40.72 0.08
C PRO A 187 -8.02 -39.52 0.80
N VAL A 188 -9.25 -39.66 1.32
CA VAL A 188 -9.91 -38.60 2.11
C VAL A 188 -9.23 -38.44 3.46
N LEU A 189 -8.97 -39.54 4.17
CA LEU A 189 -8.35 -39.49 5.48
C LEU A 189 -6.94 -38.90 5.42
N LEU A 190 -6.12 -39.33 4.44
CA LEU A 190 -4.76 -38.80 4.26
C LEU A 190 -4.74 -37.29 3.97
N LYS A 191 -5.77 -36.75 3.30
CA LYS A 191 -5.92 -35.31 3.02
C LYS A 191 -6.53 -34.51 4.17
N THR A 192 -6.80 -35.14 5.32
CA THR A 192 -7.37 -34.46 6.49
C THR A 192 -6.33 -33.57 7.15
N VAL A 193 -6.72 -32.34 7.51
CA VAL A 193 -5.89 -31.44 8.33
C VAL A 193 -6.09 -31.80 9.79
N ILE A 194 -5.01 -32.22 10.46
CA ILE A 194 -5.05 -32.69 11.85
C ILE A 194 -4.74 -31.57 12.84
N LYS A 195 -3.85 -30.68 12.44
CA LYS A 195 -3.38 -29.56 13.26
C LYS A 195 -3.18 -28.34 12.37
N GLY A 196 -3.38 -27.16 12.93
CA GLY A 196 -3.39 -25.91 12.20
C GLY A 196 -4.70 -25.69 11.44
N PHE A 197 -4.66 -24.77 10.48
CA PHE A 197 -5.85 -24.35 9.74
C PHE A 197 -5.69 -24.65 8.24
N PRO A 198 -6.73 -25.16 7.54
CA PRO A 198 -6.65 -25.51 6.13
C PRO A 198 -6.31 -24.33 5.21
N GLU A 199 -6.52 -23.09 5.67
CA GLU A 199 -6.22 -21.85 4.96
C GLU A 199 -4.71 -21.55 4.88
N PHE A 200 -3.88 -22.13 5.75
CA PHE A 200 -2.44 -21.84 5.81
C PHE A 200 -1.61 -23.05 5.38
N LYS A 201 -0.97 -22.96 4.22
CA LYS A 201 -0.19 -24.05 3.64
C LYS A 201 1.14 -24.29 4.37
N LYS A 202 1.85 -23.21 4.70
CA LYS A 202 3.22 -23.29 5.25
C LYS A 202 3.55 -22.07 6.09
N VAL A 203 4.37 -22.25 7.13
CA VAL A 203 4.94 -21.14 7.91
C VAL A 203 6.46 -21.28 8.01
N ASP A 204 7.16 -20.34 7.40
CA ASP A 204 8.62 -20.26 7.39
C ASP A 204 9.11 -19.29 8.47
N ILE A 205 10.06 -19.72 9.30
CA ILE A 205 10.74 -18.86 10.27
C ILE A 205 11.98 -18.32 9.57
N LEU A 206 12.06 -17.00 9.43
CA LEU A 206 13.10 -16.31 8.70
C LEU A 206 13.81 -15.31 9.60
N TRP A 207 15.07 -15.03 9.28
CA TRP A 207 15.88 -14.02 9.94
C TRP A 207 15.97 -12.80 9.04
N LYS A 208 15.78 -11.61 9.63
CA LYS A 208 15.96 -10.33 8.95
C LYS A 208 17.12 -9.60 9.60
N ASP A 209 18.16 -9.32 8.84
CA ASP A 209 19.28 -8.53 9.33
C ASP A 209 18.85 -7.08 9.56
N GLY A 210 19.26 -6.53 10.71
CA GLY A 210 19.06 -5.13 11.03
C GLY A 210 19.92 -4.23 10.14
N ILE A 211 19.36 -3.10 9.70
CA ILE A 211 20.13 -2.09 8.97
C ILE A 211 21.11 -1.43 9.96
N SER A 212 22.41 -1.61 9.74
CA SER A 212 23.48 -1.01 10.55
C SER A 212 23.57 0.50 10.29
N ASN A 213 22.61 1.27 10.80
CA ASN A 213 22.67 2.73 10.78
C ASN A 213 23.13 3.26 12.14
N SER A 214 24.40 3.00 12.48
CA SER A 214 25.12 3.76 13.50
C SER A 214 26.62 3.59 13.33
N LYS A 215 27.28 4.62 12.78
CA LYS A 215 28.71 4.84 13.03
C LYS A 215 28.84 5.13 14.53
N GLY A 216 29.21 4.15 15.35
CA GLY A 216 29.49 4.39 16.77
C GLY A 216 29.21 3.27 17.77
N SER A 217 28.88 2.04 17.38
CA SER A 217 28.85 0.92 18.33
C SER A 217 29.21 -0.41 17.64
N GLU A 218 30.32 -1.01 18.07
CA GLU A 218 30.83 -2.31 17.60
C GLU A 218 30.09 -3.52 18.22
N HIS A 219 28.82 -3.36 18.61
CA HIS A 219 28.07 -4.46 19.22
C HIS A 219 26.87 -4.88 18.37
N ALA A 220 27.13 -5.97 17.63
CA ALA A 220 26.19 -6.89 17.00
C ALA A 220 25.14 -6.26 16.06
N SER A 221 25.22 -6.63 14.79
CA SER A 221 24.11 -6.59 13.85
C SER A 221 22.87 -7.26 14.48
N SER A 222 21.96 -6.44 15.04
CA SER A 222 20.74 -6.92 15.67
C SER A 222 19.71 -7.25 14.59
N GLY A 223 19.81 -8.45 14.05
CA GLY A 223 18.72 -9.01 13.26
C GLY A 223 17.54 -9.43 14.14
N GLU A 224 16.40 -9.66 13.51
CA GLU A 224 15.17 -10.10 14.17
C GLU A 224 14.56 -11.31 13.45
N LEU A 225 13.92 -12.18 14.23
CA LEU A 225 13.12 -13.30 13.70
C LEU A 225 11.75 -12.80 13.27
N PHE A 226 11.30 -13.23 12.10
CA PHE A 226 9.93 -13.03 11.62
C PHE A 226 9.40 -14.31 10.96
N LEU A 227 8.09 -14.44 10.89
CA LEU A 227 7.43 -15.59 10.30
C LEU A 227 6.76 -15.21 9.00
N ARG A 228 7.01 -15.98 7.94
CA ARG A 228 6.33 -15.84 6.67
C ARG A 228 5.27 -16.92 6.51
N VAL A 229 4.01 -16.52 6.50
CA VAL A 229 2.86 -17.40 6.36
C VAL A 229 2.44 -17.43 4.90
N VAL A 230 2.37 -18.62 4.30
CA VAL A 230 1.92 -18.83 2.92
C VAL A 230 0.52 -19.45 2.92
N MET A 231 -0.42 -18.80 2.24
CA MET A 231 -1.81 -19.23 2.16
C MET A 231 -1.98 -20.44 1.23
N SER A 232 -2.96 -21.28 1.53
CA SER A 232 -3.40 -22.36 0.66
C SER A 232 -4.36 -21.86 -0.43
N GLU A 233 -4.60 -22.69 -1.44
CA GLU A 233 -5.56 -22.41 -2.52
C GLU A 233 -7.02 -22.42 -2.04
N LYS A 234 -7.29 -22.98 -0.84
CA LYS A 234 -8.63 -23.07 -0.26
C LYS A 234 -9.08 -21.77 0.41
N CYS A 235 -8.16 -20.83 0.64
CA CYS A 235 -8.45 -19.58 1.32
C CYS A 235 -9.10 -18.57 0.35
N ASP A 236 -10.13 -17.85 0.80
CA ASP A 236 -10.66 -16.70 0.07
C ASP A 236 -9.57 -15.63 0.00
N ARG A 237 -9.07 -15.41 -1.21
CA ARG A 237 -7.97 -14.47 -1.48
C ARG A 237 -8.31 -13.06 -1.02
N THR A 238 -9.57 -12.63 -1.08
CA THR A 238 -9.96 -11.25 -0.71
C THR A 238 -9.93 -11.05 0.80
N LYS A 239 -10.27 -12.07 1.58
CA LYS A 239 -10.41 -11.96 3.05
C LYS A 239 -9.26 -12.56 3.82
N PHE A 240 -8.18 -12.97 3.16
CA PHE A 240 -7.11 -13.74 3.81
C PHE A 240 -6.46 -13.02 5.00
N TRP A 241 -6.33 -11.69 4.96
CA TRP A 241 -5.73 -10.93 6.07
C TRP A 241 -6.63 -10.95 7.31
N SER A 242 -7.95 -10.81 7.12
CA SER A 242 -8.94 -10.94 8.19
C SER A 242 -8.96 -12.36 8.75
N ILE A 243 -8.98 -13.37 7.88
CA ILE A 243 -8.91 -14.79 8.27
C ILE A 243 -7.64 -15.07 9.09
N LEU A 244 -6.50 -14.50 8.70
CA LEU A 244 -5.26 -14.62 9.45
C LEU A 244 -5.38 -14.00 10.84
N LYS A 245 -5.93 -12.78 10.94
CA LYS A 245 -6.15 -12.12 12.24
C LYS A 245 -7.09 -12.92 13.14
N ASP A 246 -8.19 -13.44 12.59
CA ASP A 246 -9.21 -14.20 13.31
C ASP A 246 -8.65 -15.53 13.83
N ASN A 247 -7.89 -16.26 13.01
CA ASN A 247 -7.25 -17.52 13.41
C ASN A 247 -6.10 -17.31 14.41
N CYS A 248 -5.50 -16.12 14.44
CA CYS A 248 -4.46 -15.75 15.40
C CYS A 248 -4.98 -15.16 16.72
N LEU A 249 -6.30 -15.08 16.96
CA LEU A 249 -6.84 -14.47 18.18
C LEU A 249 -6.30 -15.10 19.48
N ARG A 250 -6.07 -16.43 19.48
CA ARG A 250 -5.51 -17.15 20.63
C ARG A 250 -4.06 -16.78 20.94
N ILE A 251 -3.28 -16.48 19.90
CA ILE A 251 -1.84 -16.17 19.97
C ILE A 251 -1.57 -14.68 19.76
N ARG A 252 -2.59 -13.83 19.89
CA ARG A 252 -2.54 -12.39 19.59
C ARG A 252 -1.42 -11.67 20.35
N ASN A 253 -1.15 -12.13 21.57
CA ASN A 253 -0.20 -11.53 22.52
C ASN A 253 1.26 -11.73 22.10
N ILE A 254 1.52 -12.77 21.31
CA ILE A 254 2.86 -13.20 20.86
C ILE A 254 3.23 -12.45 19.59
N ILE A 255 2.24 -12.03 18.80
CA ILE A 255 2.42 -11.36 17.50
C ILE A 255 2.33 -9.84 17.68
N ASP A 256 3.26 -9.12 17.06
CA ASP A 256 3.20 -7.68 16.90
C ASP A 256 2.38 -7.31 15.66
N TRP A 257 1.12 -6.92 15.87
CA TRP A 257 0.20 -6.57 14.79
C TRP A 257 0.43 -5.18 14.18
N GLU A 258 1.16 -4.30 14.87
CA GLU A 258 1.50 -2.98 14.33
C GLU A 258 2.56 -3.12 13.25
N ARG A 259 3.46 -4.10 13.40
CA ARG A 259 4.54 -4.38 12.45
C ARG A 259 4.19 -5.48 11.44
N SER A 260 3.29 -6.39 11.78
CA SER A 260 2.87 -7.50 10.91
C SER A 260 2.05 -7.02 9.72
N HIS A 261 2.29 -7.59 8.54
CA HIS A 261 1.64 -7.12 7.33
C HIS A 261 1.57 -8.16 6.20
N PRO A 262 0.64 -7.99 5.25
CA PRO A 262 0.68 -8.66 3.95
C PRO A 262 1.98 -8.41 3.18
N ASP A 263 2.44 -9.40 2.42
CA ASP A 263 3.62 -9.23 1.56
C ASP A 263 3.29 -8.51 0.25
N ASP A 264 2.06 -8.62 -0.25
CA ASP A 264 1.61 -7.91 -1.46
C ASP A 264 1.18 -6.47 -1.11
N ILE A 265 1.54 -5.50 -1.95
CA ILE A 265 1.20 -4.10 -1.70
C ILE A 265 -0.30 -3.83 -1.84
N HIS A 266 -1.00 -4.60 -2.68
CA HIS A 266 -2.45 -4.49 -2.85
C HIS A 266 -3.15 -4.86 -1.56
N ASP A 267 -2.80 -6.03 -1.04
CA ASP A 267 -3.33 -6.54 0.21
C ASP A 267 -2.96 -5.63 1.38
N TYR A 268 -1.77 -5.02 1.33
CA TYR A 268 -1.34 -4.02 2.30
C TYR A 268 -2.21 -2.76 2.22
N SER A 269 -2.49 -2.26 1.02
CA SER A 269 -3.33 -1.08 0.80
C SER A 269 -4.79 -1.30 1.19
N GLU A 270 -5.31 -2.52 0.98
CA GLU A 270 -6.64 -2.92 1.43
C GLU A 270 -6.70 -3.03 2.97
N ALA A 271 -5.62 -3.53 3.60
CA ALA A 271 -5.55 -3.72 5.04
C ALA A 271 -5.34 -2.43 5.85
N TYR A 272 -4.49 -1.51 5.36
CA TYR A 272 -4.00 -0.35 6.11
C TYR A 272 -4.23 1.00 5.43
N GLY A 273 -4.72 1.00 4.20
CA GLY A 273 -4.92 2.21 3.41
C GLY A 273 -3.75 2.55 2.49
N ILE A 274 -4.01 3.43 1.51
CA ILE A 274 -3.08 3.77 0.43
C ILE A 274 -1.83 4.50 0.93
N ASP A 275 -1.96 5.38 1.94
CA ASP A 275 -0.84 6.19 2.44
C ASP A 275 0.21 5.34 3.16
N VAL A 276 -0.22 4.37 3.97
CA VAL A 276 0.68 3.45 4.67
C VAL A 276 1.33 2.49 3.67
N ALA A 277 0.56 2.01 2.70
CA ALA A 277 1.09 1.22 1.59
C ALA A 277 2.14 2.02 0.80
N TRP A 278 1.91 3.31 0.54
CA TRP A 278 2.89 4.19 -0.11
C TRP A 278 4.22 4.28 0.64
N GLN A 279 4.18 4.47 1.95
CA GLN A 279 5.41 4.48 2.75
C GLN A 279 6.13 3.13 2.70
N CYS A 280 5.38 2.03 2.81
CA CYS A 280 5.92 0.67 2.69
C CYS A 280 6.57 0.45 1.32
N PHE A 281 5.91 0.89 0.24
CA PHE A 281 6.40 0.80 -1.12
C PHE A 281 7.71 1.55 -1.32
N VAL A 282 7.79 2.81 -0.86
CA VAL A 282 9.01 3.63 -0.96
C VAL A 282 10.17 2.97 -0.21
N ASN A 283 9.94 2.42 0.98
CA ASN A 283 10.96 1.72 1.76
C ASN A 283 11.46 0.45 1.07
N ARG A 284 10.55 -0.34 0.49
CA ARG A 284 10.90 -1.53 -0.29
C ARG A 284 11.67 -1.18 -1.55
N LEU A 285 11.23 -0.13 -2.26
CA LEU A 285 11.91 0.35 -3.46
C LEU A 285 13.32 0.85 -3.12
N ARG A 286 13.47 1.60 -2.02
CA ARG A 286 14.77 2.04 -1.51
C ARG A 286 15.69 0.86 -1.21
N SER A 287 15.21 -0.14 -0.46
CA SER A 287 15.97 -1.35 -0.16
C SER A 287 16.43 -2.05 -1.44
N ALA A 288 15.49 -2.32 -2.36
CA ALA A 288 15.82 -2.98 -3.62
C ALA A 288 16.81 -2.18 -4.48
N THR A 289 16.73 -0.84 -4.49
CA THR A 289 17.72 -0.01 -5.20
C THR A 289 19.09 -0.01 -4.51
N SER A 290 19.14 -0.01 -3.18
CA SER A 290 20.40 -0.13 -2.44
C SER A 290 21.08 -1.46 -2.72
N ASP A 291 20.31 -2.55 -2.83
CA ASP A 291 20.84 -3.88 -3.15
C ASP A 291 21.50 -3.91 -4.54
N THR A 292 21.04 -3.11 -5.50
CA THR A 292 21.69 -2.96 -6.82
C THR A 292 23.03 -2.20 -6.79
N GLY A 293 23.45 -1.70 -5.62
CA GLY A 293 24.72 -1.01 -5.43
C GLY A 293 24.76 0.43 -5.96
N LYS A 294 23.61 1.03 -6.30
CA LYS A 294 23.52 2.45 -6.70
C LYS A 294 22.65 3.25 -5.76
N THR A 295 23.13 4.44 -5.42
CA THR A 295 22.37 5.42 -4.66
C THR A 295 21.43 6.17 -5.60
N VAL A 296 20.13 5.88 -5.50
CA VAL A 296 19.07 6.66 -6.16
C VAL A 296 18.60 7.73 -5.19
N LEU A 297 18.53 8.98 -5.67
CA LEU A 297 18.01 10.10 -4.89
C LEU A 297 16.57 9.82 -4.40
N PRO A 298 16.24 10.10 -3.12
CA PRO A 298 14.92 9.82 -2.55
C PRO A 298 13.76 10.44 -3.35
N GLU A 299 13.96 11.61 -3.93
CA GLU A 299 12.97 12.35 -4.72
C GLU A 299 12.50 11.52 -5.92
N HIS A 300 13.39 10.77 -6.57
CA HIS A 300 13.03 9.91 -7.69
C HIS A 300 12.19 8.70 -7.26
N LEU A 301 12.45 8.16 -6.07
CA LEU A 301 11.67 7.06 -5.50
C LEU A 301 10.26 7.54 -5.13
N ILE A 302 10.16 8.71 -4.51
CA ILE A 302 8.91 9.38 -4.15
C ILE A 302 8.07 9.68 -5.39
N VAL A 303 8.67 10.28 -6.43
CA VAL A 303 7.95 10.56 -7.69
C VAL A 303 7.44 9.26 -8.31
N THR A 304 8.25 8.20 -8.31
CA THR A 304 7.83 6.89 -8.85
C THR A 304 6.65 6.33 -8.05
N ALA A 305 6.72 6.34 -6.72
CA ALA A 305 5.64 5.86 -5.86
C ALA A 305 4.35 6.68 -6.06
N ASN A 306 4.45 8.01 -6.12
CA ASN A 306 3.32 8.91 -6.38
C ASN A 306 2.66 8.60 -7.74
N CYS A 307 3.46 8.37 -8.79
CA CYS A 307 2.92 8.00 -10.10
C CYS A 307 2.15 6.68 -10.04
N LEU A 308 2.61 5.69 -9.28
CA LEU A 308 1.96 4.38 -9.22
C LEU A 308 0.73 4.35 -8.31
N SER A 309 0.63 5.25 -7.33
CA SER A 309 -0.50 5.33 -6.39
C SER A 309 -1.54 6.42 -6.72
N ALA A 310 -1.34 7.20 -7.80
CA ALA A 310 -2.13 8.40 -8.09
C ALA A 310 -3.63 8.13 -8.30
N THR A 311 -4.02 6.91 -8.69
CA THR A 311 -5.43 6.55 -8.93
C THR A 311 -6.18 6.13 -7.66
N GLY A 312 -5.52 6.15 -6.49
CA GLY A 312 -6.06 5.62 -5.24
C GLY A 312 -5.84 4.11 -5.05
N GLU A 313 -5.31 3.43 -6.07
CA GLU A 313 -4.85 2.04 -6.01
C GLU A 313 -3.43 1.96 -6.59
N PHE A 314 -2.66 0.94 -6.22
CA PHE A 314 -1.34 0.73 -6.81
C PHE A 314 -1.45 0.15 -8.22
N VAL A 315 -1.11 0.95 -9.21
CA VAL A 315 -1.11 0.54 -10.62
C VAL A 315 0.27 0.00 -11.00
N PRO A 316 0.38 -1.13 -11.73
CA PRO A 316 1.68 -1.67 -12.11
C PRO A 316 2.36 -0.80 -13.16
N LEU A 317 3.69 -0.71 -13.11
CA LEU A 317 4.48 -0.02 -14.13
C LEU A 317 4.59 -0.87 -15.40
N ASN A 318 3.48 -1.00 -16.13
CA ASN A 318 3.41 -1.64 -17.44
C ASN A 318 2.42 -0.90 -18.34
N ALA A 319 2.36 -1.27 -19.62
CA ALA A 319 1.52 -0.58 -20.61
C ALA A 319 0.02 -0.59 -20.24
N LYS A 320 -0.48 -1.67 -19.63
CA LYS A 320 -1.88 -1.77 -19.16
C LYS A 320 -2.13 -0.85 -17.96
N GLY A 321 -1.20 -0.81 -17.01
CA GLY A 321 -1.26 0.08 -15.86
C GLY A 321 -1.23 1.55 -16.27
N LEU A 322 -0.32 1.92 -17.16
CA LEU A 322 -0.26 3.27 -17.71
C LEU A 322 -1.56 3.67 -18.42
N ALA A 323 -2.15 2.76 -19.20
CA ALA A 323 -3.45 2.99 -19.85
C ALA A 323 -4.59 3.20 -18.82
N ASN A 324 -4.62 2.41 -17.75
CA ASN A 324 -5.59 2.58 -16.67
C ASN A 324 -5.42 3.91 -15.94
N GLN A 325 -4.19 4.28 -15.59
CA GLN A 325 -3.89 5.55 -14.93
C GLN A 325 -4.37 6.75 -15.76
N ARG A 326 -4.08 6.74 -17.07
CA ARG A 326 -4.52 7.81 -17.98
C ARG A 326 -6.03 7.88 -18.12
N LYS A 327 -6.70 6.72 -18.14
CA LYS A 327 -8.16 6.63 -18.14
C LYS A 327 -8.76 7.28 -16.90
N GLU A 328 -8.25 6.97 -15.71
CA GLU A 328 -8.72 7.57 -14.44
C GLU A 328 -8.42 9.08 -14.37
N ALA A 329 -7.28 9.52 -14.90
CA ALA A 329 -6.94 10.94 -15.02
C ALA A 329 -7.73 11.68 -16.11
N ASN A 330 -8.63 10.99 -16.84
CA ASN A 330 -9.37 11.52 -17.98
C ASN A 330 -8.46 12.13 -19.07
N VAL A 331 -7.27 11.55 -19.25
CA VAL A 331 -6.28 11.94 -20.27
C VAL A 331 -6.33 10.91 -21.40
N PHE A 332 -6.94 11.29 -22.51
CA PHE A 332 -6.98 10.46 -23.72
C PHE A 332 -5.80 10.82 -24.62
N SER A 333 -4.96 9.82 -24.87
CA SER A 333 -3.75 9.94 -25.69
C SER A 333 -3.55 8.65 -26.53
N PRO A 334 -4.46 8.37 -27.49
CA PRO A 334 -4.39 7.18 -28.34
C PRO A 334 -3.02 6.96 -28.99
N PHE A 335 -2.34 8.02 -29.45
CA PHE A 335 -1.03 7.89 -30.09
C PHE A 335 0.03 7.42 -29.10
N SER A 336 0.04 8.00 -27.90
CA SER A 336 0.96 7.55 -26.86
C SER A 336 0.65 6.12 -26.40
N GLN A 337 -0.62 5.72 -26.33
CA GLN A 337 -1.01 4.34 -25.99
C GLN A 337 -0.60 3.35 -27.09
N ALA A 338 -0.74 3.72 -28.35
CA ALA A 338 -0.32 2.91 -29.50
C ALA A 338 1.18 2.60 -29.49
N CYS A 339 2.03 3.47 -28.94
CA CYS A 339 3.47 3.21 -28.83
C CYS A 339 3.84 2.17 -27.75
N PHE A 340 3.01 1.99 -26.73
CA PHE A 340 3.28 1.05 -25.62
C PHE A 340 2.46 -0.25 -25.70
N LEU A 341 1.38 -0.26 -26.48
CA LEU A 341 0.48 -1.40 -26.72
C LEU A 341 0.45 -1.73 -28.22
N ASN A 342 -0.44 -2.63 -28.66
CA ASN A 342 -0.65 -2.88 -30.08
C ASN A 342 -1.24 -1.61 -30.75
N PRO A 343 -0.55 -0.98 -31.72
CA PRO A 343 -1.02 0.25 -32.36
C PRO A 343 -2.39 0.09 -33.03
N SER A 344 -2.58 -1.03 -33.74
CA SER A 344 -3.79 -1.28 -34.52
C SER A 344 -5.04 -1.35 -33.64
N ASP A 345 -4.99 -2.17 -32.58
CA ASP A 345 -6.09 -2.32 -31.62
C ASP A 345 -6.40 -1.00 -30.89
N CYS A 346 -5.37 -0.28 -30.46
CA CYS A 346 -5.52 1.00 -29.77
C CYS A 346 -6.22 2.04 -30.64
N LEU A 347 -5.79 2.20 -31.88
CA LEU A 347 -6.35 3.19 -32.81
C LEU A 347 -7.77 2.82 -33.23
N VAL A 348 -8.04 1.54 -33.53
CA VAL A 348 -9.40 1.07 -33.85
C VAL A 348 -10.34 1.30 -32.67
N LYS A 349 -9.90 1.03 -31.44
CA LYS A 349 -10.70 1.26 -30.23
C LYS A 349 -10.95 2.75 -29.98
N ALA A 350 -9.94 3.58 -30.18
CA ALA A 350 -10.06 5.03 -30.05
C ALA A 350 -11.05 5.60 -31.09
N ALA A 351 -10.95 5.15 -32.34
CA ALA A 351 -11.85 5.53 -33.42
C ALA A 351 -13.30 5.11 -33.14
N LYS A 352 -13.53 3.85 -32.73
CA LYS A 352 -14.86 3.35 -32.30
C LYS A 352 -15.44 4.14 -31.14
N SER A 353 -14.60 4.67 -30.25
CA SER A 353 -15.02 5.42 -29.07
C SER A 353 -15.11 6.93 -29.31
N GLY A 354 -14.84 7.40 -30.54
CA GLY A 354 -14.80 8.84 -30.86
C GLY A 354 -13.77 9.64 -30.04
N GLN A 355 -12.67 9.01 -29.63
CA GLN A 355 -11.65 9.69 -28.81
C GLN A 355 -10.79 10.63 -29.65
N ALA A 356 -10.60 11.85 -29.16
CA ALA A 356 -9.67 12.82 -29.75
C ALA A 356 -8.38 12.88 -28.92
N ASP A 357 -7.24 12.86 -29.59
CA ASP A 357 -5.93 13.10 -28.98
C ASP A 357 -5.65 14.61 -28.96
N ARG A 358 -5.22 15.13 -27.82
CA ARG A 358 -4.93 16.57 -27.66
C ARG A 358 -3.46 16.92 -27.89
N LEU A 359 -2.61 15.93 -28.16
CA LEU A 359 -1.18 16.11 -28.43
C LEU A 359 -0.44 16.85 -27.29
N GLN A 360 -0.89 16.69 -26.05
CA GLN A 360 -0.30 17.35 -24.86
C GLN A 360 0.92 16.61 -24.31
N GLY A 361 1.01 15.30 -24.56
CA GLY A 361 2.15 14.48 -24.18
C GLY A 361 3.37 14.73 -25.07
N SER A 362 4.57 14.53 -24.53
CA SER A 362 5.81 14.71 -25.30
C SER A 362 5.90 13.78 -26.51
N LEU A 363 5.43 12.53 -26.39
CA LEU A 363 5.55 11.53 -27.45
C LEU A 363 4.64 11.82 -28.65
N GLU A 364 3.39 12.18 -28.36
CA GLU A 364 2.36 12.52 -29.36
C GLU A 364 2.66 13.85 -30.06
N ALA A 365 3.14 14.86 -29.32
CA ALA A 365 3.61 16.11 -29.91
C ALA A 365 4.76 15.87 -30.89
N LEU A 366 5.78 15.11 -30.48
CA LEU A 366 6.92 14.78 -31.36
C LEU A 366 6.50 13.99 -32.59
N ALA A 367 5.60 13.02 -32.44
CA ALA A 367 5.11 12.21 -33.56
C ALA A 367 4.40 13.06 -34.63
N TRP A 368 3.78 14.18 -34.22
CA TRP A 368 3.12 15.14 -35.11
C TRP A 368 3.98 16.36 -35.47
N GLY A 369 5.28 16.35 -35.15
CA GLY A 369 6.19 17.46 -35.46
C GLY A 369 5.92 18.74 -34.65
N GLN A 370 5.17 18.63 -33.56
CA GLN A 370 4.94 19.73 -32.62
C GLN A 370 6.02 19.76 -31.54
N THR A 371 6.27 20.94 -30.99
CA THR A 371 7.17 21.11 -29.84
C THR A 371 6.49 20.60 -28.56
N PRO A 372 7.07 19.63 -27.83
CA PRO A 372 6.55 19.16 -26.55
C PRO A 372 6.42 20.27 -25.52
N THR A 373 5.39 20.21 -24.68
CA THR A 373 5.17 21.16 -23.58
C THR A 373 6.05 20.87 -22.36
N ILE A 374 7.37 20.78 -22.55
CA ILE A 374 8.36 20.52 -21.50
C ILE A 374 9.63 21.33 -21.74
N GLY A 375 10.25 21.81 -20.66
CA GLY A 375 11.48 22.59 -20.74
C GLY A 375 11.29 23.88 -21.53
N THR A 376 11.96 24.01 -22.67
CA THR A 376 11.92 25.21 -23.52
C THR A 376 10.62 25.41 -24.27
N GLY A 377 9.80 24.37 -24.40
CA GLY A 377 8.48 24.42 -25.04
C GLY A 377 7.32 24.50 -24.04
N CYS A 378 7.59 24.81 -22.75
CA CYS A 378 6.52 24.92 -21.74
C CYS A 378 5.58 26.11 -22.03
N GLN A 379 4.51 26.30 -21.24
CA GLN A 379 3.47 27.33 -21.43
C GLN A 379 3.97 28.79 -21.29
N TYR A 380 4.96 29.17 -22.10
CA TYR A 380 5.35 30.54 -22.34
C TYR A 380 5.60 30.69 -23.83
N ASP A 381 5.07 31.76 -24.40
CA ASP A 381 5.40 32.17 -25.76
C ASP A 381 6.48 33.24 -25.68
N ILE A 382 7.51 33.09 -26.52
CA ILE A 382 8.51 34.13 -26.70
C ILE A 382 7.94 35.12 -27.70
N ILE A 383 7.39 36.22 -27.19
CA ILE A 383 6.85 37.29 -28.01
C ILE A 383 7.93 38.37 -28.15
N TYR A 384 8.30 38.68 -29.38
CA TYR A 384 9.21 39.78 -29.65
C TYR A 384 8.54 41.12 -29.34
N ASN A 385 9.14 41.92 -28.45
CA ASN A 385 8.58 43.17 -27.95
C ASN A 385 8.70 44.37 -28.93
N GLY A 386 9.21 44.16 -30.15
CA GLY A 386 9.30 45.21 -31.19
C GLY A 386 10.32 46.33 -30.93
N LYS A 387 10.73 46.54 -29.68
CA LYS A 387 11.83 47.44 -29.32
C LYS A 387 13.15 46.68 -29.53
N GLY A 388 13.96 47.12 -30.49
CA GLY A 388 15.32 46.62 -30.67
C GLY A 388 16.09 46.69 -29.34
N HIS A 389 17.04 45.76 -29.15
CA HIS A 389 17.95 45.84 -28.01
C HIS A 389 18.77 47.13 -28.15
N GLU A 390 18.44 48.17 -27.38
CA GLU A 390 19.37 49.27 -27.18
C GLU A 390 20.57 48.70 -26.42
N PRO A 391 21.78 48.70 -27.01
CA PRO A 391 22.94 48.19 -26.31
C PRO A 391 23.08 48.96 -25.00
N SER A 392 23.21 48.22 -23.89
CA SER A 392 23.47 48.83 -22.59
C SER A 392 24.66 49.78 -22.72
N LYS A 393 24.50 51.03 -22.29
CA LYS A 393 25.58 52.03 -22.32
C LYS A 393 26.87 51.39 -21.77
N PRO A 394 28.03 51.55 -22.44
CA PRO A 394 29.26 50.89 -22.02
C PRO A 394 29.61 51.30 -20.58
N THR A 395 29.54 50.35 -19.66
CA THR A 395 29.88 50.58 -18.26
C THR A 395 31.39 50.54 -18.10
N ASN A 396 31.97 51.57 -17.48
CA ASN A 396 33.41 51.67 -17.25
C ASN A 396 33.89 50.56 -16.31
N VAL A 397 34.84 49.73 -16.76
CA VAL A 397 35.38 48.57 -16.04
C VAL A 397 35.86 48.91 -14.62
N TYR A 398 36.41 50.11 -14.40
CA TYR A 398 36.90 50.55 -13.09
C TYR A 398 35.78 50.84 -12.08
N SER A 399 34.56 51.16 -12.55
CA SER A 399 33.38 51.32 -11.68
C SER A 399 32.79 49.99 -11.20
N LEU A 400 33.09 48.90 -11.92
CA LEU A 400 32.63 47.55 -11.59
C LEU A 400 33.59 46.85 -10.61
N LEU A 401 34.89 47.16 -10.71
CA LEU A 401 35.94 46.60 -9.85
C LEU A 401 36.10 47.32 -8.50
N SER A 402 35.66 48.58 -8.39
CA SER A 402 35.76 49.37 -7.15
C SER A 402 34.77 48.94 -6.04
N GLY A 403 33.84 48.03 -6.32
CA GLY A 403 32.86 47.52 -5.34
C GLY A 403 33.36 46.42 -4.39
N HIS A 404 34.63 46.01 -4.47
CA HIS A 404 35.15 44.82 -3.77
C HIS A 404 35.95 45.09 -2.48
N VAL A 405 35.91 46.31 -1.93
CA VAL A 405 36.48 46.57 -0.59
C VAL A 405 35.35 46.82 0.42
N LYS A 406 35.01 45.82 1.23
CA LYS A 406 34.25 45.98 2.47
C LYS A 406 35.17 45.72 3.69
N PRO A 407 35.20 46.61 4.70
CA PRO A 407 35.75 46.32 6.02
C PRO A 407 34.76 45.44 6.85
N PRO A 408 35.12 44.94 8.05
CA PRO A 408 34.58 43.69 8.57
C PRO A 408 33.14 43.79 9.08
N VAL A 409 32.49 42.64 9.00
CA VAL A 409 31.06 42.38 9.22
C VAL A 409 30.67 42.53 10.69
N THR A 410 29.75 43.46 10.97
CA THR A 410 28.81 43.33 12.09
C THR A 410 27.58 42.59 11.59
N VAL A 411 27.20 41.51 12.26
CA VAL A 411 26.03 40.69 11.93
C VAL A 411 24.77 41.55 12.07
N GLN A 412 24.13 41.85 10.94
CA GLN A 412 22.73 42.30 10.87
C GLN A 412 21.91 41.24 10.13
N GLU A 413 20.77 40.91 10.72
CA GLU A 413 19.79 39.95 10.25
C GLU A 413 19.33 40.23 8.82
N VAL A 414 19.38 39.20 7.97
CA VAL A 414 18.92 39.25 6.59
C VAL A 414 17.41 39.01 6.56
N SER A 415 16.64 40.08 6.34
CA SER A 415 15.26 39.99 5.90
C SER A 415 15.20 39.47 4.46
N GLY A 416 14.56 38.31 4.28
CA GLY A 416 14.35 37.70 2.97
C GLY A 416 13.45 38.58 2.10
N LYS A 417 14.00 39.09 0.99
CA LYS A 417 13.23 39.80 -0.04
C LYS A 417 12.34 38.81 -0.79
N SER A 418 11.05 39.12 -0.83
CA SER A 418 10.01 38.39 -1.55
C SER A 418 10.19 38.52 -3.07
N ILE A 419 10.09 37.39 -3.77
CA ILE A 419 9.85 37.29 -5.21
C ILE A 419 8.46 37.89 -5.48
N GLY A 420 8.43 39.03 -6.16
CA GLY A 420 7.20 39.74 -6.53
C GLY A 420 6.84 39.57 -8.00
N SER A 421 5.53 39.41 -8.21
CA SER A 421 4.75 39.79 -9.40
C SER A 421 4.76 38.87 -10.63
N TYR A 422 3.73 38.03 -10.73
CA TYR A 422 3.24 37.51 -12.02
C TYR A 422 1.96 38.26 -12.39
N HIS A 423 1.99 38.98 -13.52
CA HIS A 423 0.81 39.49 -14.18
C HIS A 423 0.08 38.32 -14.88
N LEU A 424 -1.07 37.89 -14.34
CA LEU A 424 -1.99 37.00 -15.05
C LEU A 424 -2.92 37.84 -15.94
N LYS A 425 -2.86 37.63 -17.26
CA LYS A 425 -3.88 38.12 -18.20
C LYS A 425 -5.13 37.23 -18.16
N ASN A 426 -6.27 37.89 -18.37
CA ASN A 426 -7.63 37.38 -18.29
C ASN A 426 -7.87 36.10 -19.12
N GLY A 427 -8.09 34.98 -18.43
CA GLY A 427 -8.48 33.72 -19.08
C GLY A 427 -8.63 32.50 -18.16
N CYS A 428 -8.77 32.67 -16.83
CA CYS A 428 -8.65 31.54 -15.90
C CYS A 428 -9.73 31.47 -14.81
N LYS A 429 -11.00 31.80 -15.11
CA LYS A 429 -12.08 31.60 -14.13
C LYS A 429 -12.49 30.14 -13.93
N SER A 430 -12.25 29.23 -14.88
CA SER A 430 -12.65 27.82 -14.74
C SER A 430 -11.50 26.89 -14.31
N LEU A 431 -10.24 27.24 -14.64
CA LEU A 431 -9.05 26.44 -14.35
C LEU A 431 -8.52 26.64 -12.92
N LEU A 432 -8.47 27.88 -12.42
CA LEU A 432 -8.11 28.16 -11.01
C LEU A 432 -9.13 27.54 -10.06
N THR A 433 -10.42 27.64 -10.41
CA THR A 433 -11.53 27.07 -9.66
C THR A 433 -11.42 25.53 -9.55
N LYS A 434 -11.00 24.83 -10.62
CA LYS A 434 -10.73 23.38 -10.59
C LYS A 434 -9.44 23.00 -9.85
N MET A 435 -8.36 23.78 -10.03
CA MET A 435 -7.07 23.53 -9.36
C MET A 435 -7.11 23.79 -7.85
N VAL A 436 -7.92 24.76 -7.42
CA VAL A 436 -8.04 25.13 -6.01
C VAL A 436 -9.05 24.24 -5.27
N SER A 437 -10.05 23.69 -5.97
CA SER A 437 -10.94 22.65 -5.42
C SER A 437 -10.20 21.36 -5.04
N GLN A 438 -9.05 21.09 -5.66
CA GLN A 438 -8.19 19.95 -5.32
C GLN A 438 -7.33 20.18 -4.07
N GLN A 439 -7.20 21.41 -3.57
CA GLN A 439 -6.32 21.75 -2.44
C GLN A 439 -7.04 21.98 -1.10
N PHE A 440 -8.36 22.11 -1.08
CA PHE A 440 -9.12 22.40 0.13
C PHE A 440 -10.23 21.38 0.37
N SER A 441 -10.10 20.58 1.43
CA SER A 441 -11.19 19.76 1.96
C SER A 441 -12.19 20.63 2.74
N GLU A 442 -13.40 20.10 2.98
CA GLU A 442 -14.43 20.74 3.83
C GLU A 442 -13.89 21.14 5.22
N VAL A 443 -13.08 20.26 5.82
CA VAL A 443 -12.36 20.49 7.08
C VAL A 443 -11.34 21.63 6.92
N GLY A 444 -10.68 21.72 5.76
CA GLY A 444 -9.72 22.78 5.42
C GLY A 444 -10.36 24.17 5.36
N LEU A 445 -11.54 24.32 4.77
CA LEU A 445 -12.25 25.61 4.69
C LEU A 445 -12.75 26.08 6.07
N LYS A 446 -13.23 25.16 6.91
CA LYS A 446 -13.60 25.46 8.30
C LYS A 446 -12.39 25.94 9.11
N LYS A 447 -11.23 25.28 8.97
CA LYS A 447 -9.96 25.67 9.61
C LYS A 447 -9.43 27.02 9.09
N LEU A 448 -9.54 27.27 7.79
CA LEU A 448 -9.18 28.54 7.16
C LEU A 448 -10.02 29.70 7.71
N SER A 449 -11.34 29.52 7.78
CA SER A 449 -12.25 30.52 8.35
C SER A 449 -11.94 30.84 9.82
N GLN A 450 -11.59 29.83 10.63
CA GLN A 450 -11.23 30.04 12.04
C GLN A 450 -9.91 30.81 12.18
N ARG A 451 -8.92 30.52 11.32
CA ARG A 451 -7.61 31.20 11.34
C ARG A 451 -7.70 32.65 10.87
N LEU A 452 -8.48 32.93 9.82
CA LEU A 452 -8.76 34.31 9.37
C LEU A 452 -9.50 35.12 10.43
N LYS A 453 -10.47 34.51 11.14
CA LYS A 453 -11.17 35.16 12.26
C LYS A 453 -10.23 35.45 13.44
N ARG A 454 -9.23 34.60 13.67
CA ARG A 454 -8.20 34.79 14.70
C ARG A 454 -7.27 35.95 14.35
N ILE A 455 -6.80 36.01 13.10
CA ILE A 455 -5.96 37.10 12.61
C ILE A 455 -6.63 38.47 12.82
N LEU A 456 -7.93 38.60 12.49
CA LEU A 456 -8.68 39.84 12.71
C LEU A 456 -8.87 40.26 14.18
N LYS A 457 -8.60 39.36 15.14
CA LYS A 457 -8.68 39.62 16.58
C LYS A 457 -7.31 39.89 17.21
N GLU A 458 -6.27 39.21 16.73
CA GLU A 458 -4.92 39.26 17.31
C GLU A 458 -4.09 40.43 16.78
N TYR A 459 -4.35 40.89 15.55
CA TYR A 459 -3.58 41.96 14.94
C TYR A 459 -4.13 43.36 15.29
N PRO A 460 -3.25 44.33 15.64
CA PRO A 460 -3.63 45.73 15.78
C PRO A 460 -4.16 46.32 14.47
N LEU A 461 -4.97 47.39 14.57
CA LEU A 461 -5.44 48.13 13.40
C LEU A 461 -4.26 48.76 12.64
N ASP A 462 -4.38 48.75 11.32
CA ASP A 462 -3.39 49.22 10.34
C ASP A 462 -2.05 48.48 10.34
N TYR A 463 -1.97 47.33 11.02
CA TYR A 463 -0.79 46.47 10.99
C TYR A 463 -0.77 45.57 9.75
N GLN A 464 0.39 45.48 9.08
CA GLN A 464 0.61 44.62 7.93
C GLN A 464 0.80 43.16 8.37
N LEU A 465 0.10 42.23 7.71
CA LEU A 465 0.26 40.81 7.99
C LEU A 465 1.66 40.34 7.59
N ASN A 466 2.29 39.50 8.41
CA ASN A 466 3.60 38.94 8.12
C ASN A 466 3.54 37.42 7.87
N GLY A 467 4.60 36.89 7.25
CA GLY A 467 4.84 35.46 7.08
C GLY A 467 3.65 34.62 6.58
N GLU A 468 3.27 33.63 7.37
CA GLU A 468 2.21 32.66 7.02
C GLU A 468 0.82 33.31 6.93
N ASP A 469 0.51 34.27 7.81
CA ASP A 469 -0.81 34.91 7.90
C ASP A 469 -1.10 35.77 6.66
N LYS A 470 -0.07 36.43 6.13
CA LYS A 470 -0.14 37.12 4.82
C LYS A 470 -0.45 36.14 3.70
N SER A 471 0.26 35.01 3.64
CA SER A 471 0.04 33.99 2.60
C SER A 471 -1.36 33.37 2.68
N LEU A 472 -1.90 33.26 3.89
CA LEU A 472 -3.23 32.71 4.17
C LEU A 472 -4.33 33.70 3.77
N ALA A 473 -4.15 34.99 4.05
CA ALA A 473 -5.07 36.04 3.62
C ALA A 473 -5.08 36.21 2.09
N VAL A 474 -3.93 36.13 1.42
CA VAL A 474 -3.85 36.15 -0.05
C VAL A 474 -4.56 34.95 -0.66
N ARG A 475 -4.35 33.75 -0.12
CA ARG A 475 -5.08 32.54 -0.57
C ARG A 475 -6.58 32.66 -0.39
N ALA A 476 -7.04 33.24 0.72
CA ALA A 476 -8.46 33.50 0.92
C ALA A 476 -9.00 34.55 -0.06
N PHE A 477 -8.24 35.61 -0.32
CA PHE A 477 -8.64 36.70 -1.23
C PHE A 477 -8.90 36.20 -2.66
N GLN A 478 -8.19 35.17 -3.13
CA GLN A 478 -8.41 34.54 -4.44
C GLN A 478 -9.85 34.04 -4.67
N PHE A 479 -10.59 33.76 -3.60
CA PHE A 479 -12.00 33.35 -3.68
C PHE A 479 -12.97 34.52 -3.59
N HIS A 480 -12.53 35.78 -3.67
CA HIS A 480 -13.45 36.90 -3.60
C HIS A 480 -14.28 37.00 -4.91
N PRO A 481 -15.62 37.14 -4.86
CA PRO A 481 -16.47 37.24 -6.06
C PRO A 481 -16.08 38.36 -7.05
N ARG A 482 -15.54 39.45 -6.51
CA ARG A 482 -15.03 40.61 -7.27
C ARG A 482 -13.50 40.63 -7.33
N TRP A 483 -12.86 39.47 -7.44
CA TRP A 483 -11.40 39.35 -7.47
C TRP A 483 -10.76 40.26 -8.53
N ASP A 484 -11.23 40.18 -9.78
CA ASP A 484 -10.62 40.92 -10.90
C ASP A 484 -10.69 42.44 -10.70
N GLU A 485 -11.76 42.94 -10.09
CA GLU A 485 -11.92 44.36 -9.77
C GLU A 485 -11.07 44.78 -8.57
N LYS A 486 -11.05 43.95 -7.50
CA LYS A 486 -10.37 44.32 -6.26
C LYS A 486 -8.85 44.20 -6.36
N ILE A 487 -8.32 43.24 -7.11
CA ILE A 487 -6.86 43.09 -7.28
C ILE A 487 -6.23 44.28 -8.00
N GLY A 488 -6.94 44.87 -8.97
CA GLY A 488 -6.46 46.02 -9.75
C GLY A 488 -5.06 45.79 -10.33
N THR A 489 -4.11 46.62 -9.90
CA THR A 489 -2.70 46.64 -10.34
C THR A 489 -1.80 45.56 -9.70
N GLY A 490 -2.32 44.78 -8.76
CA GLY A 490 -1.62 43.66 -8.11
C GLY A 490 -1.44 43.85 -6.60
N VAL A 491 -1.18 42.75 -5.88
CA VAL A 491 -1.07 42.73 -4.42
C VAL A 491 0.34 43.10 -3.95
N LYS A 492 0.48 44.20 -3.21
CA LYS A 492 1.71 44.57 -2.50
C LYS A 492 1.69 44.06 -1.06
N ASP A 493 0.61 44.34 -0.33
CA ASP A 493 0.42 43.86 1.04
C ASP A 493 -1.04 43.69 1.46
N ILE A 494 -1.28 43.07 2.62
CA ILE A 494 -2.59 42.99 3.27
C ILE A 494 -2.45 43.46 4.72
N LYS A 495 -3.32 44.38 5.14
CA LYS A 495 -3.40 44.89 6.51
C LYS A 495 -4.78 44.66 7.14
N VAL A 496 -4.89 44.76 8.46
CA VAL A 496 -6.17 44.70 9.17
C VAL A 496 -6.67 46.12 9.42
N GLY A 497 -7.93 46.40 9.12
CA GLY A 497 -8.54 47.72 9.35
C GLY A 497 -10.02 47.62 9.71
N ARG A 498 -10.66 48.76 9.98
CA ARG A 498 -12.12 48.84 10.21
C ARG A 498 -12.83 49.28 8.94
N HIS A 499 -13.92 48.60 8.59
CA HIS A 499 -14.72 48.98 7.43
C HIS A 499 -15.33 50.38 7.66
N PRO A 500 -15.23 51.32 6.70
CA PRO A 500 -15.72 52.70 6.87
C PRO A 500 -17.21 52.78 7.24
N GLU A 501 -18.03 51.89 6.65
CA GLU A 501 -19.49 51.94 6.81
C GLU A 501 -20.06 50.95 7.84
N HIS A 502 -19.36 49.86 8.15
CA HIS A 502 -19.94 48.72 8.90
C HIS A 502 -19.30 48.50 10.29
N LYS A 503 -18.31 49.30 10.68
CA LYS A 503 -17.60 49.25 11.99
C LYS A 503 -16.95 47.89 12.36
N GLU A 504 -17.09 46.84 11.56
CA GLU A 504 -16.44 45.55 11.72
C GLU A 504 -14.96 45.58 11.27
N THR A 505 -14.14 44.72 11.86
CA THR A 505 -12.75 44.51 11.41
C THR A 505 -12.72 43.67 10.13
N CYS A 506 -11.98 44.14 9.13
CA CYS A 506 -11.83 43.49 7.83
C CYS A 506 -10.38 43.64 7.32
N PHE A 507 -10.09 42.98 6.20
CA PHE A 507 -8.78 43.05 5.58
C PHE A 507 -8.75 44.18 4.54
N PHE A 508 -7.62 44.86 4.42
CA PHE A 508 -7.36 45.86 3.39
C PHE A 508 -6.21 45.39 2.53
N LEU A 509 -6.44 45.33 1.23
CA LEU A 509 -5.45 45.09 0.21
C LEU A 509 -4.73 46.40 -0.11
N VAL A 510 -3.40 46.41 0.05
CA VAL A 510 -2.53 47.47 -0.45
C VAL A 510 -2.03 47.06 -1.83
N ARG A 511 -2.35 47.84 -2.86
CA ARG A 511 -1.97 47.57 -4.25
C ARG A 511 -0.54 48.02 -4.55
N THR A 512 0.00 47.58 -5.69
CA THR A 512 1.35 47.97 -6.17
C THR A 512 1.46 49.47 -6.47
N ASP A 513 0.36 50.11 -6.85
CA ASP A 513 0.23 51.57 -7.06
C ASP A 513 0.03 52.37 -5.75
N GLY A 514 -0.08 51.71 -4.60
CA GLY A 514 -0.29 52.34 -3.29
C GLY A 514 -1.76 52.61 -2.93
N THR A 515 -2.72 52.27 -3.77
CA THR A 515 -4.15 52.36 -3.42
C THR A 515 -4.56 51.24 -2.45
N GLU A 516 -5.58 51.50 -1.63
CA GLU A 516 -6.09 50.56 -0.63
C GLU A 516 -7.54 50.17 -0.90
N GLU A 517 -7.86 48.87 -0.79
CA GLU A 517 -9.20 48.33 -1.05
C GLU A 517 -9.58 47.33 0.05
N ASP A 518 -10.78 47.45 0.64
CA ASP A 518 -11.25 46.52 1.66
C ASP A 518 -11.57 45.14 1.06
N PHE A 519 -11.55 44.06 1.84
CA PHE A 519 -12.26 42.83 1.48
C PHE A 519 -12.68 42.03 2.72
N SER A 520 -13.81 41.33 2.59
CA SER A 520 -14.36 40.51 3.65
C SER A 520 -14.01 39.05 3.44
N TYR A 521 -13.32 38.43 4.40
CA TYR A 521 -13.03 36.99 4.34
C TYR A 521 -14.31 36.14 4.32
N ASN A 522 -15.40 36.63 4.91
CA ASN A 522 -16.70 35.96 4.86
C ASN A 522 -17.23 35.88 3.42
N LYS A 523 -17.00 36.91 2.59
CA LYS A 523 -17.38 36.88 1.17
C LYS A 523 -16.53 35.86 0.41
N CYS A 524 -15.23 35.78 0.72
CA CYS A 524 -14.31 34.80 0.15
C CYS A 524 -14.72 33.35 0.49
N ILE A 525 -14.95 33.04 1.76
CA ILE A 525 -15.32 31.68 2.21
C ILE A 525 -16.69 31.28 1.67
N ASN A 526 -17.66 32.19 1.62
CA ASN A 526 -18.98 31.93 1.04
C ASN A 526 -18.90 31.54 -0.44
N HIS A 527 -18.03 32.21 -1.21
CA HIS A 527 -17.84 31.93 -2.62
C HIS A 527 -17.02 30.65 -2.83
N ALA A 528 -16.02 30.40 -1.98
CA ALA A 528 -15.29 29.12 -1.97
C ALA A 528 -16.23 27.93 -1.69
N LEU A 529 -17.17 28.04 -0.76
CA LEU A 529 -18.18 27.01 -0.49
C LEU A 529 -19.17 26.82 -1.65
N GLU A 530 -19.51 27.89 -2.37
CA GLU A 530 -20.34 27.79 -3.58
C GLU A 530 -19.66 26.99 -4.69
N ILE A 531 -18.33 27.11 -4.79
CA ILE A 531 -17.50 26.39 -5.77
C ILE A 531 -17.26 24.94 -5.37
N ILE A 532 -16.92 24.70 -4.09
CA ILE A 532 -16.37 23.42 -3.62
C ILE A 532 -17.44 22.50 -3.01
N ALA A 533 -18.41 23.05 -2.28
CA ALA A 533 -19.39 22.27 -1.51
C ALA A 533 -20.76 23.00 -1.40
N PRO A 534 -21.56 23.02 -2.49
CA PRO A 534 -22.78 23.83 -2.55
C PRO A 534 -23.87 23.44 -1.53
N GLN A 535 -23.85 22.19 -1.04
CA GLN A 535 -24.81 21.70 -0.04
C GLN A 535 -24.60 22.33 1.36
N GLU A 536 -23.35 22.60 1.76
CA GLU A 536 -23.03 23.18 3.08
C GLU A 536 -23.21 24.71 3.13
N ARG A 537 -23.35 25.37 1.97
CA ARG A 537 -23.60 26.82 1.88
C ARG A 537 -24.82 27.26 2.69
N LYS A 538 -25.86 26.41 2.75
CA LYS A 538 -27.07 26.65 3.55
C LYS A 538 -26.78 26.66 5.06
N VAL A 539 -25.88 25.77 5.52
CA VAL A 539 -25.47 25.63 6.93
C VAL A 539 -24.55 26.78 7.37
N TYR A 540 -23.62 27.20 6.50
CA TYR A 540 -22.75 28.34 6.80
C TYR A 540 -23.54 29.66 6.85
N ARG A 541 -24.51 29.86 5.94
CA ARG A 541 -25.41 31.04 5.97
C ARG A 541 -26.35 31.03 7.18
N SER A 542 -26.88 29.88 7.61
CA SER A 542 -27.75 29.79 8.79
C SER A 542 -27.01 30.06 10.09
N ARG A 543 -25.76 29.61 10.23
CA ARG A 543 -24.89 29.94 11.39
C ARG A 543 -24.62 31.45 11.51
N LYS A 544 -24.58 32.20 10.40
CA LYS A 544 -24.41 33.66 10.44
C LYS A 544 -25.68 34.39 10.88
N LYS A 545 -26.86 33.91 10.48
CA LYS A 545 -28.14 34.48 10.92
C LYS A 545 -28.37 34.37 12.44
N ASN A 546 -27.72 33.40 13.11
CA ASN A 546 -27.80 33.21 14.56
C ASN A 546 -26.71 33.97 15.35
N VAL A 547 -25.84 34.74 14.70
CA VAL A 547 -24.72 35.48 15.33
C VAL A 547 -24.76 36.98 15.00
N MET A 548 -25.83 37.45 14.34
CA MET A 548 -26.12 38.87 14.12
C MET A 548 -27.17 39.35 15.11
#